data_AF-A0A395I989-F1
#
_entry.id   AF-A0A395I989-F1
#
_cell.length_a   1.000
_cell.length_b   1.000
_cell.length_c   1.000
_cell.angle_alpha   90.00
_cell.angle_beta   90.00
_cell.angle_gamma   90.00
#
_symmetry.space_group_name_H-M   'P 1'
#
loop_
_entity.id
_entity.type
_entity.pdbx_description
1 polymer ?
#
loop_
_entity_poly.entity_id
_entity_poly.type
_entity_poly.pdbx_seq_one_letter_code
_entity_poly.pdbx_strand_id
1 'polypeptide(L)'
;MATDVSSPVSQSVSELNACVSTSTSHHRPAVKETTFREWMLHNQIGITLTTLAMLLAVHHLYPSLNPYTTPFFQLSYYQPTSGDYLQGWDDVYFVASSALGFIAIRAILIDWVLRPIAQHWGLKRKASLRLAEQGWLCLYYGFICSLGMYIWSNSHHWGDFSKIWDQWPARNVSGLMKWYLLVQLAFWAQQLLVINIEERRKDHYQMLTHHVITIALFGSAYIYGFYNVSNVVLSLMDIVDLLLPTAKILKYLKYEMSCNIAFVVFMVTWLITRHIYYPKLCWSIYKDVPAKMSYGCYSGTTAEMISTNGYPSAWSYLVSPFKDLNGPICMNRTVKWIFLSCLLALQLLSLIWFTMVIRVAVGVIRTGNAEEPRSDDEGEEEEGHPIEKDSLNGSTHAIDSSNADWRRTNGASAVRPRRVRLGDQSDRKALLGRIGCDKPT
;
A
#
# COMPACT_ATOMS: atom_id res chain seq x y z
N MET A 1 -88.92 -28.07 29.15
CA MET A 1 -89.66 -27.42 28.04
C MET A 1 -88.60 -26.71 27.22
N ALA A 2 -88.08 -27.28 26.13
CA ALA A 2 -88.71 -27.28 24.80
C ALA A 2 -89.19 -25.86 24.47
N THR A 3 -88.59 -25.12 23.54
CA THR A 3 -88.49 -25.46 22.11
C THR A 3 -87.31 -24.79 21.42
N ASP A 4 -86.61 -25.59 20.62
CA ASP A 4 -85.84 -25.22 19.43
C ASP A 4 -86.74 -24.55 18.36
N VAL A 5 -86.14 -23.74 17.48
CA VAL A 5 -86.28 -23.77 15.99
C VAL A 5 -85.71 -22.48 15.39
N SER A 6 -84.54 -22.57 14.75
CA SER A 6 -84.34 -22.34 13.30
C SER A 6 -82.86 -22.05 12.97
N SER A 7 -82.35 -22.83 12.01
CA SER A 7 -80.96 -22.88 11.53
C SER A 7 -80.69 -21.84 10.40
N PRO A 8 -79.54 -21.86 9.69
CA PRO A 8 -78.60 -20.73 9.60
C PRO A 8 -78.61 -20.00 8.25
N VAL A 9 -78.03 -18.79 8.20
CA VAL A 9 -77.59 -18.16 6.94
C VAL A 9 -76.06 -18.16 6.92
N SER A 10 -75.51 -18.79 5.90
CA SER A 10 -74.08 -18.90 5.62
C SER A 10 -73.44 -17.52 5.38
N GLN A 11 -72.51 -17.12 6.25
CA GLN A 11 -71.56 -16.06 5.94
C GLN A 11 -70.28 -16.66 5.38
N SER A 12 -69.85 -16.09 4.26
CA SER A 12 -68.74 -16.50 3.42
C SER A 12 -67.39 -16.43 4.14
N VAL A 13 -66.44 -17.20 3.61
CA VAL A 13 -65.04 -17.47 4.02
C VAL A 13 -64.13 -16.22 4.07
N SER A 14 -64.69 -15.01 4.09
CA SER A 14 -63.94 -13.74 4.07
C SER A 14 -63.68 -13.12 5.46
N GLU A 15 -64.31 -13.59 6.53
CA GLU A 15 -64.15 -13.00 7.88
C GLU A 15 -63.13 -13.70 8.79
N LEU A 16 -62.51 -14.80 8.35
CA LEU A 16 -61.52 -15.51 9.17
C LEU A 16 -60.08 -14.95 9.11
N ASN A 17 -59.84 -13.91 8.29
CA ASN A 17 -58.50 -13.33 8.09
C ASN A 17 -58.27 -11.96 8.77
N ALA A 18 -59.18 -11.53 9.65
CA ALA A 18 -59.10 -10.21 10.29
C ALA A 18 -58.44 -10.20 11.69
N CYS A 19 -57.66 -11.21 12.05
CA CYS A 19 -57.00 -11.29 13.37
C CYS A 19 -55.53 -11.72 13.31
N VAL A 20 -54.70 -11.09 12.46
CA VAL A 20 -53.24 -10.99 12.70
C VAL A 20 -52.76 -9.66 12.13
N SER A 21 -52.98 -8.58 12.89
CA SER A 21 -52.27 -7.31 12.68
C SER A 21 -51.10 -7.22 13.66
N THR A 22 -49.98 -6.69 13.16
CA THR A 22 -48.79 -6.21 13.88
C THR A 22 -47.77 -7.25 14.35
N SER A 23 -47.12 -7.92 13.40
CA SER A 23 -45.69 -8.22 13.55
C SER A 23 -44.92 -7.03 12.99
N THR A 24 -44.19 -6.35 13.87
CA THR A 24 -43.20 -5.32 13.57
C THR A 24 -42.35 -5.72 12.38
N SER A 25 -42.41 -4.93 11.29
CA SER A 25 -41.37 -5.00 10.27
C SER A 25 -40.08 -4.48 10.89
N HIS A 26 -39.33 -5.36 11.55
CA HIS A 26 -37.90 -5.16 11.67
C HIS A 26 -37.39 -4.96 10.25
N HIS A 27 -37.04 -3.71 9.92
CA HIS A 27 -36.15 -3.43 8.81
C HIS A 27 -34.93 -4.33 9.05
N ARG A 28 -34.86 -5.47 8.36
CA ARG A 28 -33.59 -6.17 8.20
C ARG A 28 -32.69 -5.13 7.53
N PRO A 29 -31.57 -4.72 8.16
CA PRO A 29 -30.62 -3.87 7.48
C PRO A 29 -30.28 -4.57 6.16
N ALA A 30 -30.38 -3.83 5.05
CA ALA A 30 -29.96 -4.34 3.76
C ALA A 30 -28.57 -4.96 3.94
N VAL A 31 -28.44 -6.26 3.62
CA VAL A 31 -27.14 -6.94 3.70
C VAL A 31 -26.27 -6.24 2.67
N LYS A 32 -25.40 -5.36 3.15
CA LYS A 32 -24.44 -4.66 2.31
C LYS A 32 -23.55 -5.75 1.72
N GLU A 33 -23.66 -5.99 0.42
CA GLU A 33 -22.78 -6.95 -0.26
C GLU A 33 -21.34 -6.53 0.02
N THR A 34 -20.60 -7.40 0.70
CA THR A 34 -19.19 -7.15 1.00
C THR A 34 -18.44 -7.11 -0.31
N THR A 35 -17.75 -6.01 -0.57
CA THR A 35 -16.89 -5.93 -1.76
C THR A 35 -15.83 -7.02 -1.70
N PHE A 36 -15.35 -7.52 -2.85
CA PHE A 36 -14.28 -8.52 -2.90
C PHE A 36 -13.06 -8.13 -2.05
N ARG A 37 -12.75 -6.83 -2.04
CA ARG A 37 -11.70 -6.22 -1.21
C ARG A 37 -11.93 -6.44 0.29
N GLU A 38 -13.13 -6.12 0.78
CA GLU A 38 -13.51 -6.33 2.18
C GLU A 38 -13.49 -7.81 2.53
N TRP A 39 -14.02 -8.67 1.65
CA TRP A 39 -13.97 -10.13 1.85
C TRP A 39 -12.53 -10.63 1.99
N MET A 40 -11.61 -10.17 1.13
CA MET A 40 -10.22 -10.58 1.19
C MET A 40 -9.53 -10.12 2.50
N LEU A 41 -9.78 -8.88 2.95
CA LEU A 41 -9.26 -8.38 4.23
C LEU A 41 -9.72 -9.22 5.42
N HIS A 42 -11.00 -9.61 5.45
CA HIS A 42 -11.55 -10.39 6.56
C HIS A 42 -11.04 -11.84 6.56
N ASN A 43 -10.72 -12.39 5.38
CA ASN A 43 -10.33 -13.80 5.23
C ASN A 43 -8.82 -14.01 5.06
N GLN A 44 -8.00 -12.95 5.04
CA GLN A 44 -6.56 -13.04 4.75
C GLN A 44 -5.82 -13.99 5.69
N ILE A 45 -6.16 -14.02 6.99
CA ILE A 45 -5.55 -14.93 7.98
C ILE A 45 -5.88 -16.39 7.63
N GLY A 46 -7.16 -16.69 7.43
CA GLY A 46 -7.61 -18.04 7.12
C GLY A 46 -6.99 -18.57 5.83
N ILE A 47 -7.06 -17.79 4.74
CA ILE A 47 -6.53 -18.19 3.43
C ILE A 47 -5.04 -18.49 3.53
N THR A 48 -4.25 -17.56 4.08
CA THR A 48 -2.79 -17.71 4.13
C THR A 48 -2.34 -18.83 5.06
N LEU A 49 -2.92 -18.94 6.26
CA LEU A 49 -2.58 -20.01 7.19
C LEU A 49 -3.01 -21.38 6.66
N THR A 50 -4.19 -21.49 6.03
CA THR A 50 -4.61 -22.76 5.43
C THR A 50 -3.68 -23.15 4.27
N THR A 51 -3.31 -22.22 3.40
CA THR A 51 -2.35 -22.52 2.32
C THR A 51 -0.99 -22.96 2.86
N LEU A 52 -0.44 -22.25 3.85
CA LEU A 52 0.85 -22.60 4.46
C LEU A 52 0.78 -23.92 5.23
N ALA A 53 -0.29 -24.16 5.98
CA ALA A 53 -0.51 -25.41 6.71
C ALA A 53 -0.65 -26.59 5.75
N MET A 54 -1.34 -26.42 4.61
CA MET A 54 -1.40 -27.46 3.58
C MET A 54 -0.03 -27.74 2.98
N LEU A 55 0.75 -26.71 2.64
CA LEU A 55 2.12 -26.89 2.13
C LEU A 55 3.01 -27.64 3.15
N LEU A 56 2.91 -27.27 4.43
CA LEU A 56 3.65 -27.90 5.52
C LEU A 56 3.20 -29.36 5.73
N ALA A 57 1.90 -29.63 5.68
CA ALA A 57 1.34 -30.98 5.77
C ALA A 57 1.83 -31.85 4.60
N VAL A 58 1.83 -31.33 3.37
CA VAL A 58 2.35 -32.07 2.21
C VAL A 58 3.83 -32.39 2.40
N HIS A 59 4.64 -31.44 2.88
CA HIS A 59 6.06 -31.63 3.14
C HIS A 59 6.37 -32.70 4.19
N HIS A 60 5.57 -32.78 5.27
CA HIS A 60 5.85 -33.73 6.34
C HIS A 60 5.16 -35.08 6.18
N LEU A 61 3.98 -35.12 5.57
CA LEU A 61 3.17 -36.35 5.45
C LEU A 61 3.52 -37.17 4.20
N TYR A 62 4.10 -36.55 3.16
CA TYR A 62 4.44 -37.21 1.91
C TYR A 62 5.91 -36.99 1.54
N PRO A 63 6.84 -37.79 2.10
CA PRO A 63 8.28 -37.68 1.81
C PRO A 63 8.63 -37.76 0.32
N SER A 64 7.81 -38.46 -0.48
CA SER A 64 7.95 -38.53 -1.93
C SER A 64 7.80 -37.17 -2.64
N LEU A 65 7.16 -36.20 -1.99
CA LEU A 65 6.96 -34.83 -2.50
C LEU A 65 7.96 -33.82 -1.92
N ASN A 66 8.90 -34.26 -1.08
CA ASN A 66 9.93 -33.38 -0.50
C ASN A 66 10.74 -32.61 -1.55
N PRO A 67 11.17 -33.21 -2.68
CA PRO A 67 11.90 -32.48 -3.70
C PRO A 67 11.15 -31.25 -4.25
N TYR A 68 9.82 -31.31 -4.27
CA TYR A 68 8.97 -30.21 -4.77
C TYR A 68 8.57 -29.21 -3.69
N THR A 69 8.52 -29.63 -2.41
CA THR A 69 8.09 -28.79 -1.29
C THR A 69 9.24 -28.11 -0.54
N THR A 70 10.44 -28.68 -0.55
CA THR A 70 11.62 -28.13 0.13
C THR A 70 11.95 -26.69 -0.29
N PRO A 71 11.88 -26.31 -1.59
CA PRO A 71 12.10 -24.92 -2.02
C PRO A 71 11.21 -23.87 -1.37
N PHE A 72 10.03 -24.24 -0.84
CA PHE A 72 9.15 -23.30 -0.15
C PHE A 72 9.63 -22.97 1.27
N PHE A 73 10.51 -23.78 1.87
CA PHE A 73 10.88 -23.64 3.28
C PHE A 73 12.37 -23.36 3.49
N GLN A 74 13.21 -23.62 2.50
CA GLN A 74 14.66 -23.54 2.62
C GLN A 74 15.28 -22.82 1.43
N LEU A 75 16.46 -22.24 1.64
CA LEU A 75 17.25 -21.65 0.56
C LEU A 75 17.73 -22.75 -0.39
N SER A 76 17.39 -22.62 -1.67
CA SER A 76 17.80 -23.55 -2.73
C SER A 76 19.24 -23.32 -3.19
N TYR A 77 19.85 -24.31 -3.86
CA TYR A 77 21.16 -24.21 -4.51
C TYR A 77 22.36 -23.95 -3.58
N TYR A 78 22.42 -24.65 -2.45
CA TYR A 78 23.61 -24.65 -1.60
C TYR A 78 24.79 -25.37 -2.27
N GLN A 79 25.97 -24.76 -2.24
CA GLN A 79 27.20 -25.33 -2.79
C GLN A 79 28.14 -25.77 -1.65
N PRO A 80 28.31 -27.09 -1.41
CA PRO A 80 29.10 -27.59 -0.29
C PRO A 80 30.58 -27.24 -0.33
N THR A 81 31.13 -26.97 -1.52
CA THR A 81 32.56 -26.71 -1.72
C THR A 81 32.98 -25.32 -1.27
N SER A 82 32.13 -24.31 -1.46
CA SER A 82 32.40 -22.92 -1.05
C SER A 82 31.64 -22.52 0.21
N GLY A 83 30.56 -23.22 0.57
CA GLY A 83 29.63 -22.79 1.62
C GLY A 83 28.70 -21.66 1.17
N ASP A 84 28.74 -21.29 -0.10
CA ASP A 84 27.89 -20.27 -0.70
C ASP A 84 26.64 -20.87 -1.35
N TYR A 85 25.76 -19.99 -1.80
CA TYR A 85 24.58 -20.32 -2.58
C TYR A 85 24.68 -19.74 -3.98
N LEU A 86 23.99 -20.38 -4.92
CA LEU A 86 23.72 -19.85 -6.25
C LEU A 86 22.26 -19.38 -6.34
N GLN A 87 21.94 -18.56 -7.32
CA GLN A 87 20.55 -18.25 -7.66
C GLN A 87 19.96 -19.34 -8.56
N GLY A 88 18.64 -19.52 -8.52
CA GLY A 88 17.93 -20.37 -9.47
C GLY A 88 16.42 -20.23 -9.37
N TRP A 89 15.69 -20.97 -10.22
CA TRP A 89 14.23 -20.85 -10.32
C TRP A 89 13.48 -21.28 -9.05
N ASP A 90 14.07 -22.20 -8.28
CA ASP A 90 13.46 -22.66 -7.03
C ASP A 90 13.38 -21.54 -5.96
N ASP A 91 14.13 -20.45 -6.13
CA ASP A 91 14.04 -19.28 -5.27
C ASP A 91 12.67 -18.60 -5.35
N VAL A 92 11.92 -18.77 -6.45
CA VAL A 92 10.56 -18.22 -6.61
C VAL A 92 9.59 -18.85 -5.61
N TYR A 93 9.75 -20.15 -5.33
CA TYR A 93 8.91 -20.84 -4.35
C TYR A 93 9.13 -20.30 -2.94
N PHE A 94 10.39 -20.05 -2.58
CA PHE A 94 10.76 -19.43 -1.30
C PHE A 94 10.18 -18.01 -1.17
N VAL A 95 10.24 -17.22 -2.24
CA VAL A 95 9.66 -15.87 -2.27
C VAL A 95 8.13 -15.94 -2.12
N ALA A 96 7.47 -16.87 -2.81
CA ALA A 96 6.02 -17.03 -2.76
C ALA A 96 5.51 -17.47 -1.37
N SER A 97 6.13 -18.49 -0.76
CA SER A 97 5.79 -18.91 0.61
C SER A 97 6.08 -17.82 1.63
N SER A 98 7.21 -17.12 1.51
CA SER A 98 7.57 -16.01 2.38
C SER A 98 6.58 -14.85 2.26
N ALA A 99 6.09 -14.55 1.05
CA ALA A 99 5.07 -13.52 0.83
C ALA A 99 3.74 -13.89 1.51
N LEU A 100 3.31 -15.15 1.41
CA LEU A 100 2.14 -15.65 2.15
C LEU A 100 2.36 -15.58 3.67
N GLY A 101 3.55 -15.95 4.13
CA GLY A 101 3.96 -15.84 5.52
C GLY A 101 3.87 -14.40 6.03
N PHE A 102 4.35 -13.42 5.25
CA PHE A 102 4.25 -12.01 5.61
C PHE A 102 2.80 -11.52 5.70
N ILE A 103 1.91 -11.94 4.80
CA ILE A 103 0.49 -11.58 4.88
C ILE A 103 -0.13 -12.13 6.18
N ALA A 104 0.17 -13.39 6.51
CA ALA A 104 -0.30 -14.02 7.74
C ALA A 104 0.24 -13.31 8.99
N ILE A 105 1.56 -13.12 9.07
CA ILE A 105 2.24 -12.46 10.20
C ILE A 105 1.73 -11.03 10.38
N ARG A 106 1.61 -10.26 9.28
CA ARG A 106 1.07 -8.89 9.31
C ARG A 106 -0.33 -8.88 9.91
N ALA A 107 -1.23 -9.72 9.41
CA ALA A 107 -2.61 -9.74 9.84
C ALA A 107 -2.74 -10.17 11.32
N ILE A 108 -2.00 -11.21 11.74
CA ILE A 108 -1.95 -11.66 13.14
C ILE A 108 -1.42 -10.55 14.06
N LEU A 109 -0.30 -9.91 13.70
CA LEU A 109 0.28 -8.86 14.52
C LEU A 109 -0.63 -7.64 14.63
N ILE A 110 -1.27 -7.22 13.53
CA ILE A 110 -2.20 -6.10 13.56
C ILE A 110 -3.43 -6.45 14.41
N ASP A 111 -4.10 -7.58 14.13
CA ASP A 111 -5.40 -7.87 14.74
C ASP A 111 -5.29 -8.40 16.17
N TRP A 112 -4.28 -9.20 16.48
CA TRP A 112 -4.19 -9.93 17.76
C TRP A 112 -3.21 -9.32 18.75
N VAL A 113 -2.28 -8.47 18.31
CA VAL A 113 -1.23 -7.90 19.18
C VAL A 113 -1.30 -6.38 19.24
N LEU A 114 -0.99 -5.70 18.14
CA LEU A 114 -0.76 -4.26 18.10
C LEU A 114 -2.04 -3.45 18.30
N ARG A 115 -3.14 -3.85 17.65
CA ARG A 115 -4.42 -3.14 17.78
C ARG A 115 -5.03 -3.28 19.19
N PRO A 116 -5.06 -4.47 19.82
CA PRO A 116 -5.47 -4.59 21.22
C PRO A 116 -4.62 -3.75 22.18
N ILE A 117 -3.29 -3.72 22.00
CA ILE A 117 -2.40 -2.86 22.79
C ILE A 117 -2.76 -1.38 22.61
N ALA A 118 -2.97 -0.93 21.37
CA ALA A 118 -3.35 0.45 21.09
C ALA A 118 -4.71 0.82 21.71
N GLN A 119 -5.68 -0.10 21.69
CA GLN A 119 -6.97 0.08 22.36
C GLN A 119 -6.84 0.14 23.88
N HIS A 120 -5.95 -0.66 24.46
CA HIS A 120 -5.64 -0.61 25.89
C HIS A 120 -5.03 0.73 26.30
N TRP A 121 -4.28 1.38 25.41
CA TRP A 121 -3.81 2.77 25.60
C TRP A 121 -4.89 3.84 25.37
N GLY A 122 -6.15 3.45 25.16
CA GLY A 122 -7.29 4.36 25.05
C GLY A 122 -7.52 4.93 23.65
N LEU A 123 -6.88 4.40 22.60
CA LEU A 123 -7.12 4.87 21.23
C LEU A 123 -8.46 4.35 20.69
N LYS A 124 -9.21 5.24 20.02
CA LYS A 124 -10.44 4.89 19.29
C LYS A 124 -10.16 3.85 18.19
N ARG A 125 -11.22 3.20 17.69
CA ARG A 125 -11.14 2.10 16.72
C ARG A 125 -10.32 2.41 15.44
N LYS A 126 -10.51 3.59 14.84
CA LYS A 126 -9.79 4.01 13.62
C LYS A 126 -8.31 4.29 13.91
N ALA A 127 -8.02 5.05 14.98
CA ALA A 127 -6.66 5.40 15.38
C ALA A 127 -5.84 4.18 15.85
N SER A 128 -6.45 3.26 16.59
CA SER A 128 -5.80 2.01 17.01
C SER A 128 -5.39 1.13 15.83
N LEU A 129 -6.22 1.04 14.78
CA LEU A 129 -5.85 0.33 13.55
C LEU A 129 -4.69 1.02 12.83
N ARG A 130 -4.71 2.36 12.69
CA ARG A 130 -3.61 3.11 12.07
C ARG A 130 -2.30 2.96 12.83
N LEU A 131 -2.33 3.03 14.16
CA LEU A 131 -1.16 2.78 14.99
C LEU A 131 -0.64 1.36 14.77
N ALA A 132 -1.51 0.35 14.72
CA ALA A 132 -1.12 -1.03 14.46
C ALA A 132 -0.49 -1.21 13.07
N GLU A 133 -1.02 -0.56 12.02
CA GLU A 133 -0.41 -0.54 10.68
C GLU A 133 1.01 0.05 10.73
N GLN A 134 1.23 1.17 11.44
CA GLN A 134 2.56 1.75 11.61
C GLN A 134 3.48 0.87 12.46
N GLY A 135 2.94 0.21 13.49
CA GLY A 135 3.67 -0.72 14.34
C GLY A 135 4.21 -1.92 13.55
N TRP A 136 3.41 -2.50 12.65
CA TRP A 136 3.86 -3.55 11.74
C TRP A 136 5.06 -3.09 10.89
N LEU A 137 4.96 -1.92 10.27
CA LEU A 137 6.05 -1.35 9.47
C LEU A 137 7.30 -1.10 10.32
N CYS A 138 7.14 -0.57 11.54
CA CYS A 138 8.26 -0.31 12.45
C CYS A 138 8.97 -1.60 12.86
N LEU A 139 8.24 -2.68 13.14
CA LEU A 139 8.81 -3.99 13.49
C LEU A 139 9.58 -4.59 12.30
N TYR A 140 8.96 -4.58 11.12
CA TYR A 140 9.58 -5.11 9.91
C TYR A 140 10.84 -4.33 9.52
N TYR A 141 10.71 -3.01 9.34
CA TYR A 141 11.84 -2.18 8.94
C TYR A 141 12.91 -2.08 10.01
N GLY A 142 12.54 -2.15 11.30
CA GLY A 142 13.50 -2.21 12.40
C GLY A 142 14.44 -3.41 12.30
N PHE A 143 13.88 -4.58 11.98
CA PHE A 143 14.66 -5.80 11.77
C PHE A 143 15.46 -5.76 10.44
N ILE A 144 14.78 -5.51 9.31
CA ILE A 144 15.39 -5.67 7.99
C ILE A 144 16.42 -4.56 7.69
N CYS A 145 16.18 -3.32 8.14
CA CYS A 145 17.14 -2.23 8.01
C CYS A 145 18.40 -2.53 8.83
N SER A 146 18.25 -3.03 10.06
CA SER A 146 19.39 -3.39 10.91
C SER A 146 20.21 -4.51 10.28
N LEU A 147 19.55 -5.54 9.74
CA LEU A 147 20.21 -6.64 9.05
C LEU A 147 20.90 -6.18 7.75
N GLY A 148 20.23 -5.35 6.93
CA GLY A 148 20.79 -4.79 5.71
C GLY A 148 22.05 -3.98 5.97
N MET A 149 21.98 -3.06 6.95
CA MET A 149 23.13 -2.26 7.39
C MET A 149 24.25 -3.11 7.96
N TYR A 150 23.94 -4.18 8.71
CA TYR A 150 24.95 -5.14 9.18
C TYR A 150 25.67 -5.82 8.01
N ILE A 151 24.94 -6.32 7.02
CA ILE A 151 25.54 -6.96 5.83
C ILE A 151 26.37 -5.94 5.05
N TRP A 152 25.87 -4.72 4.84
CA TRP A 152 26.60 -3.68 4.11
C TRP A 152 27.89 -3.28 4.84
N SER A 153 27.82 -3.00 6.14
CA SER A 153 28.97 -2.56 6.94
C SER A 153 30.07 -3.61 7.11
N ASN A 154 29.71 -4.90 7.00
CA ASN A 154 30.66 -6.01 7.02
C ASN A 154 31.09 -6.46 5.62
N SER A 155 30.68 -5.73 4.57
CA SER A 155 31.07 -6.04 3.19
C SER A 155 32.34 -5.30 2.76
N HIS A 156 33.01 -5.82 1.74
CA HIS A 156 34.20 -5.19 1.15
C HIS A 156 33.91 -3.84 0.45
N HIS A 157 32.64 -3.56 0.16
CA HIS A 157 32.18 -2.34 -0.53
C HIS A 157 31.52 -1.32 0.42
N TRP A 158 31.72 -1.47 1.74
CA TRP A 158 31.33 -0.45 2.70
C TRP A 158 32.10 0.86 2.46
N GLY A 159 31.39 1.98 2.32
CA GLY A 159 31.98 3.31 2.15
C GLY A 159 32.61 3.60 0.77
N ASP A 160 32.78 2.60 -0.09
CA ASP A 160 33.33 2.75 -1.44
C ASP A 160 32.38 2.19 -2.50
N PHE A 161 31.69 3.11 -3.18
CA PHE A 161 30.70 2.77 -4.20
C PHE A 161 31.31 2.18 -5.47
N SER A 162 32.62 2.32 -5.70
CA SER A 162 33.28 1.71 -6.86
C SER A 162 33.40 0.20 -6.69
N LYS A 163 33.65 -0.26 -5.45
CA LYS A 163 33.81 -1.68 -5.10
C LYS A 163 32.51 -2.48 -5.18
N ILE A 164 31.35 -1.83 -5.24
CA ILE A 164 30.05 -2.48 -5.40
C ILE A 164 30.03 -3.38 -6.65
N TRP A 165 30.72 -2.96 -7.71
CA TRP A 165 30.77 -3.63 -9.01
C TRP A 165 31.88 -4.66 -9.12
N ASP A 166 32.74 -4.76 -8.10
CA ASP A 166 33.76 -5.80 -8.07
C ASP A 166 33.08 -7.17 -7.94
N GLN A 167 33.78 -8.23 -8.36
CA GLN A 167 33.32 -9.63 -8.35
C GLN A 167 32.18 -9.98 -9.33
N TRP A 168 31.41 -9.03 -9.85
CA TRP A 168 30.51 -9.35 -10.97
C TRP A 168 31.34 -9.82 -12.18
N PRO A 169 30.95 -10.90 -12.91
CA PRO A 169 29.66 -11.60 -12.90
C PRO A 169 29.58 -12.86 -12.03
N ALA A 170 30.45 -13.03 -11.02
CA ALA A 170 30.37 -14.15 -10.11
C ALA A 170 28.99 -14.23 -9.43
N ARG A 171 28.45 -15.46 -9.37
CA ARG A 171 27.08 -15.73 -8.90
C ARG A 171 26.99 -16.25 -7.47
N ASN A 172 28.13 -16.54 -6.86
CA ASN A 172 28.18 -17.01 -5.49
C ASN A 172 27.70 -15.90 -4.55
N VAL A 173 26.78 -16.27 -3.66
CA VAL A 173 26.23 -15.35 -2.66
C VAL A 173 26.17 -16.07 -1.31
N SER A 174 26.61 -15.39 -0.25
CA SER A 174 26.50 -15.94 1.10
C SER A 174 25.04 -16.21 1.46
N GLY A 175 24.79 -17.24 2.27
CA GLY A 175 23.43 -17.61 2.67
C GLY A 175 22.64 -16.45 3.31
N LEU A 176 23.30 -15.64 4.13
CA LEU A 176 22.68 -14.47 4.77
C LEU A 176 22.27 -13.39 3.76
N MET A 177 23.15 -13.07 2.80
CA MET A 177 22.83 -12.11 1.74
C MET A 177 21.69 -12.65 0.87
N LYS A 178 21.74 -13.91 0.46
CA LYS A 178 20.68 -14.51 -0.35
C LYS A 178 19.34 -14.48 0.37
N TRP A 179 19.31 -14.89 1.63
CA TRP A 179 18.13 -14.84 2.47
C TRP A 179 17.57 -13.41 2.56
N TYR A 180 18.43 -12.44 2.88
CA TYR A 180 18.05 -11.03 2.98
C TYR A 180 17.40 -10.52 1.69
N LEU A 181 18.00 -10.81 0.53
CA LEU A 181 17.48 -10.36 -0.76
C LEU A 181 16.13 -11.02 -1.12
N LEU A 182 16.00 -12.33 -0.92
CA LEU A 182 14.75 -13.05 -1.24
C LEU A 182 13.61 -12.66 -0.29
N VAL A 183 13.90 -12.46 0.99
CA VAL A 183 12.92 -12.02 1.98
C VAL A 183 12.46 -10.58 1.71
N GLN A 184 13.37 -9.69 1.33
CA GLN A 184 13.01 -8.35 0.86
C GLN A 184 12.11 -8.44 -0.38
N LEU A 185 12.44 -9.28 -1.36
CA LEU A 185 11.65 -9.42 -2.57
C LEU A 185 10.24 -9.96 -2.26
N ALA A 186 10.13 -10.91 -1.33
CA ALA A 186 8.86 -11.44 -0.84
C ALA A 186 8.00 -10.38 -0.14
N PHE A 187 8.62 -9.52 0.68
CA PHE A 187 7.93 -8.42 1.32
C PHE A 187 7.41 -7.40 0.31
N TRP A 188 8.20 -7.05 -0.70
CA TRP A 188 7.74 -6.17 -1.78
C TRP A 188 6.63 -6.80 -2.61
N ALA A 189 6.72 -8.10 -2.90
CA ALA A 189 5.69 -8.85 -3.61
C ALA A 189 4.35 -8.86 -2.85
N GLN A 190 4.35 -9.12 -1.53
CA GLN A 190 3.12 -9.04 -0.75
C GLN A 190 2.58 -7.61 -0.66
N GLN A 191 3.45 -6.59 -0.61
CA GLN A 191 3.01 -5.20 -0.50
C GLN A 191 2.25 -4.74 -1.76
N LEU A 192 2.56 -5.32 -2.93
CA LEU A 192 1.80 -5.13 -4.16
C LEU A 192 0.38 -5.71 -4.07
N LEU A 193 0.17 -6.79 -3.31
CA LEU A 193 -1.17 -7.30 -3.03
C LEU A 193 -1.88 -6.39 -2.03
N VAL A 194 -1.21 -6.06 -0.92
CA VAL A 194 -1.77 -5.23 0.16
C VAL A 194 -2.23 -3.86 -0.35
N ILE A 195 -1.47 -3.17 -1.22
CA ILE A 195 -1.89 -1.86 -1.75
C ILE A 195 -3.19 -1.91 -2.58
N ASN A 196 -3.52 -3.06 -3.17
CA ASN A 196 -4.76 -3.24 -3.92
C ASN A 196 -5.94 -3.62 -3.01
N ILE A 197 -5.64 -4.22 -1.86
CA ILE A 197 -6.62 -4.71 -0.89
C ILE A 197 -6.94 -3.62 0.15
N GLU A 198 -5.98 -2.76 0.50
CA GLU A 198 -6.21 -1.64 1.40
C GLU A 198 -7.04 -0.53 0.76
N GLU A 199 -7.55 0.37 1.60
CA GLU A 199 -8.25 1.56 1.13
C GLU A 199 -7.33 2.45 0.30
N ARG A 200 -7.79 2.84 -0.90
CA ARG A 200 -7.01 3.67 -1.81
C ARG A 200 -6.88 5.08 -1.23
N ARG A 201 -5.64 5.57 -1.16
CA ARG A 201 -5.30 6.94 -0.77
C ARG A 201 -5.04 7.81 -2.02
N LYS A 202 -4.97 9.13 -1.85
CA LYS A 202 -4.75 10.09 -2.96
C LYS A 202 -3.49 9.83 -3.80
N ASP A 203 -2.47 9.18 -3.24
CA ASP A 203 -1.22 8.84 -3.91
C ASP A 203 -1.13 7.37 -4.37
N HIS A 204 -2.27 6.67 -4.45
CA HIS A 204 -2.34 5.25 -4.81
C HIS A 204 -1.58 4.91 -6.10
N TYR A 205 -1.76 5.67 -7.19
CA TYR A 205 -1.10 5.39 -8.46
C TYR A 205 0.41 5.68 -8.44
N GLN A 206 0.86 6.66 -7.66
CA GLN A 206 2.29 6.96 -7.49
C GLN A 206 2.96 5.82 -6.72
N MET A 207 2.35 5.37 -5.62
CA MET A 207 2.83 4.21 -4.86
C MET A 207 2.78 2.92 -5.69
N LEU A 208 1.70 2.66 -6.45
CA LEU A 208 1.61 1.48 -7.30
C LEU A 208 2.70 1.46 -8.37
N THR A 209 2.94 2.61 -9.02
CA THR A 209 4.01 2.77 -10.02
C THR A 209 5.38 2.52 -9.39
N HIS A 210 5.62 3.04 -8.19
CA HIS A 210 6.82 2.75 -7.42
C HIS A 210 6.97 1.24 -7.16
N HIS A 211 5.93 0.56 -6.66
CA HIS A 211 5.99 -0.88 -6.41
C HIS A 211 6.32 -1.69 -7.67
N VAL A 212 5.70 -1.37 -8.81
CA VAL A 212 5.98 -2.04 -10.09
C VAL A 212 7.44 -1.85 -10.51
N ILE A 213 7.94 -0.61 -10.45
CA ILE A 213 9.34 -0.31 -10.81
C ILE A 213 10.30 -1.00 -9.85
N THR A 214 10.07 -0.90 -8.53
CA THR A 214 10.95 -1.47 -7.50
C THR A 214 11.01 -2.99 -7.60
N ILE A 215 9.88 -3.69 -7.76
CA ILE A 215 9.85 -5.16 -7.90
C ILE A 215 10.55 -5.59 -9.19
N ALA A 216 10.27 -4.93 -10.32
CA ALA A 216 10.91 -5.24 -11.59
C ALA A 216 12.43 -4.99 -11.53
N LEU A 217 12.85 -3.86 -10.96
CA LEU A 217 14.25 -3.49 -10.80
C LEU A 217 14.97 -4.46 -9.86
N PHE A 218 14.37 -4.81 -8.73
CA PHE A 218 15.00 -5.67 -7.75
C PHE A 218 15.06 -7.13 -8.22
N GLY A 219 13.98 -7.65 -8.81
CA GLY A 219 13.97 -8.99 -9.41
C GLY A 219 14.98 -9.12 -10.55
N SER A 220 15.07 -8.12 -11.42
CA SER A 220 16.08 -8.10 -12.49
C SER A 220 17.50 -7.96 -11.95
N ALA A 221 17.72 -7.14 -10.92
CA ALA A 221 19.02 -7.03 -10.25
C ALA A 221 19.47 -8.36 -9.64
N TYR A 222 18.55 -9.09 -8.99
CA TYR A 222 18.82 -10.44 -8.50
C TYR A 222 19.24 -11.34 -9.66
N ILE A 223 18.43 -11.44 -10.73
CA ILE A 223 18.72 -12.27 -11.91
C ILE A 223 20.05 -11.91 -12.58
N TYR A 224 20.45 -10.64 -12.61
CA TYR A 224 21.74 -10.18 -13.16
C TYR A 224 22.93 -10.29 -12.20
N GLY A 225 22.71 -10.70 -10.94
CA GLY A 225 23.79 -10.90 -9.98
C GLY A 225 24.26 -9.61 -9.34
N PHE A 226 23.42 -8.58 -9.36
CA PHE A 226 23.66 -7.26 -8.78
C PHE A 226 23.36 -7.25 -7.27
N TYR A 227 23.87 -8.26 -6.54
CA TYR A 227 23.58 -8.46 -5.12
C TYR A 227 24.13 -7.32 -4.24
N ASN A 228 25.37 -6.90 -4.49
CA ASN A 228 26.03 -5.83 -3.73
C ASN A 228 25.24 -4.51 -3.84
N VAL A 229 24.92 -4.06 -5.06
CA VAL A 229 24.12 -2.84 -5.23
C VAL A 229 22.71 -3.00 -4.67
N SER A 230 22.10 -4.18 -4.77
CA SER A 230 20.78 -4.43 -4.20
C SER A 230 20.79 -4.22 -2.69
N ASN A 231 21.81 -4.74 -1.99
CA ASN A 231 22.00 -4.51 -0.57
C ASN A 231 22.14 -3.01 -0.23
N VAL A 232 22.98 -2.28 -0.97
CA VAL A 232 23.19 -0.84 -0.75
C VAL A 232 21.91 -0.05 -1.00
N VAL A 233 21.20 -0.32 -2.10
CA VAL A 233 19.94 0.35 -2.40
C VAL A 233 18.92 0.10 -1.29
N LEU A 234 18.69 -1.17 -0.92
CA LEU A 234 17.72 -1.52 0.12
C LEU A 234 18.09 -0.88 1.47
N SER A 235 19.37 -0.92 1.87
CA SER A 235 19.84 -0.28 3.11
C SER A 235 19.64 1.23 3.12
N LEU A 236 19.91 1.91 2.00
CA LEU A 236 19.60 3.32 1.86
C LEU A 236 18.10 3.58 1.95
N MET A 237 17.27 2.68 1.38
CA MET A 237 15.82 2.79 1.35
C MET A 237 15.19 2.63 2.74
N ASP A 238 15.44 1.49 3.38
CA ASP A 238 14.70 1.02 4.54
C ASP A 238 14.85 1.91 5.79
N ILE A 239 15.98 2.60 5.97
CA ILE A 239 16.22 3.43 7.16
C ILE A 239 15.20 4.57 7.29
N VAL A 240 14.80 5.17 6.17
CA VAL A 240 13.79 6.22 6.14
C VAL A 240 12.39 5.65 6.39
N ASP A 241 12.17 4.43 5.89
CA ASP A 241 10.89 3.71 6.02
C ASP A 241 10.70 3.15 7.44
N LEU A 242 11.74 3.08 8.25
CA LEU A 242 11.66 2.90 9.71
C LEU A 242 11.28 4.20 10.43
N LEU A 243 11.92 5.33 10.10
CA LEU A 243 11.77 6.58 10.85
C LEU A 243 10.37 7.21 10.72
N LEU A 244 9.77 7.13 9.53
CA LEU A 244 8.43 7.69 9.28
C LEU A 244 7.32 7.05 10.14
N PRO A 245 7.14 5.71 10.16
CA PRO A 245 6.15 5.07 11.04
C PRO A 245 6.46 5.30 12.51
N THR A 246 7.73 5.36 12.93
CA THR A 246 8.09 5.73 14.31
C THR A 246 7.55 7.11 14.69
N ALA A 247 7.76 8.13 13.85
CA ALA A 247 7.22 9.47 14.09
C ALA A 247 5.69 9.47 14.19
N LYS A 248 5.00 8.71 13.33
CA LYS A 248 3.54 8.59 13.37
C LYS A 248 3.02 7.90 14.62
N ILE A 249 3.68 6.85 15.09
CA ILE A 249 3.32 6.18 16.36
C ILE A 249 3.42 7.19 17.51
N LEU A 250 4.50 7.96 17.59
CA LEU A 250 4.67 9.01 18.61
C LEU A 250 3.56 10.06 18.55
N LYS A 251 3.13 10.46 17.35
CA LYS A 251 1.99 11.36 17.15
C LYS A 251 0.69 10.77 17.69
N TYR A 252 0.37 9.51 17.37
CA TYR A 252 -0.84 8.85 17.87
C TYR A 252 -0.85 8.70 19.40
N LEU A 253 0.33 8.56 20.01
CA LEU A 253 0.51 8.51 21.47
C LEU A 253 0.59 9.88 22.13
N LYS A 254 0.43 10.98 21.37
CA LYS A 254 0.48 12.38 21.85
C LYS A 254 1.83 12.79 22.46
N TYR A 255 2.92 12.13 22.05
CA TYR A 255 4.29 12.53 22.44
C TYR A 255 4.85 13.57 21.47
N GLU A 256 4.32 14.80 21.53
CA GLU A 256 4.60 15.89 20.59
C GLU A 256 6.09 16.22 20.45
N MET A 257 6.82 16.37 21.57
CA MET A 257 8.25 16.69 21.52
C MET A 257 9.06 15.59 20.82
N SER A 258 8.83 14.32 21.20
CA SER A 258 9.49 13.16 20.59
C SER A 258 9.11 13.01 19.12
N CYS A 259 7.84 13.26 18.76
CA CYS A 259 7.34 13.25 17.39
C CYS A 259 8.07 14.30 16.54
N ASN A 260 8.22 15.53 17.03
CA ASN A 260 8.92 16.59 16.33
C ASN A 260 10.41 16.27 16.14
N ILE A 261 11.07 15.74 17.16
CA ILE A 261 12.46 15.26 17.05
C ILE A 261 12.56 14.15 16.00
N ALA A 262 11.69 13.15 16.07
CA ALA A 262 11.66 12.04 15.10
C ALA A 262 11.40 12.52 13.67
N PHE A 263 10.53 13.51 13.48
CA PHE A 263 10.27 14.11 12.17
C PHE A 263 11.50 14.86 11.61
N VAL A 264 12.22 15.60 12.45
CA VAL A 264 13.48 16.25 12.04
C VAL A 264 14.54 15.21 11.68
N VAL A 265 14.71 14.17 12.49
CA VAL A 265 15.64 13.05 12.21
C VAL A 265 15.27 12.34 10.91
N PHE A 266 13.98 12.08 10.68
CA PHE A 266 13.45 11.55 9.44
C PHE A 266 13.84 12.43 8.23
N MET A 267 13.62 13.74 8.32
CA MET A 267 13.89 14.67 7.20
C MET A 267 15.38 14.77 6.88
N VAL A 268 16.24 14.85 7.89
CA VAL A 268 17.70 14.88 7.72
C VAL A 268 18.18 13.56 7.12
N THR A 269 17.70 12.43 7.65
CA THR A 269 18.06 11.10 7.14
C THR A 269 17.60 10.93 5.70
N TRP A 270 16.38 11.35 5.36
CA TRP A 270 15.86 11.33 3.99
C TRP A 270 16.79 12.11 3.05
N LEU A 271 17.16 13.34 3.40
CA LEU A 271 18.03 14.17 2.57
C LEU A 271 19.38 13.46 2.31
N ILE A 272 20.00 12.94 3.35
CA ILE A 272 21.31 12.27 3.25
C ILE A 272 21.19 10.99 2.40
N THR A 273 20.26 10.10 2.70
CA THR A 273 20.19 8.80 2.01
C THR A 273 19.68 8.93 0.58
N ARG A 274 18.60 9.70 0.35
CA ARG A 274 17.94 9.84 -0.97
C ARG A 274 18.57 10.88 -1.88
N HIS A 275 19.17 11.94 -1.35
CA HIS A 275 19.65 13.06 -2.19
C HIS A 275 21.18 13.26 -2.12
N ILE A 276 21.89 12.54 -1.25
CA ILE A 276 23.37 12.53 -1.24
C ILE A 276 23.90 11.15 -1.64
N TYR A 277 23.58 10.08 -0.89
CA TYR A 277 24.15 8.75 -1.16
C TYR A 277 23.54 8.07 -2.39
N TYR A 278 22.22 8.12 -2.56
CA TYR A 278 21.58 7.48 -3.71
C TYR A 278 22.00 8.08 -5.07
N PRO A 279 22.13 9.41 -5.24
CA PRO A 279 22.71 9.98 -6.45
C PRO A 279 24.20 9.64 -6.63
N LYS A 280 24.98 9.54 -5.54
CA LYS A 280 26.37 9.04 -5.60
C LYS A 280 26.43 7.60 -6.11
N LEU A 281 25.50 6.74 -5.71
CA LEU A 281 25.37 5.39 -6.26
C LEU A 281 25.06 5.43 -7.76
N CYS A 282 24.10 6.26 -8.19
CA CYS A 282 23.77 6.43 -9.61
C CYS A 282 24.99 6.95 -10.41
N TRP A 283 25.79 7.84 -9.83
CA TRP A 283 27.03 8.30 -10.43
C TRP A 283 28.08 7.18 -10.57
N SER A 284 28.21 6.32 -9.55
CA SER A 284 29.06 5.13 -9.60
C SER A 284 28.62 4.17 -10.73
N ILE A 285 27.32 3.98 -10.95
CA ILE A 285 26.82 3.21 -12.12
C ILE A 285 27.25 3.86 -13.43
N TYR A 286 27.14 5.18 -13.54
CA TYR A 286 27.51 5.87 -14.76
C TYR A 286 29.01 5.76 -15.07
N LYS A 287 29.86 5.98 -14.05
CA LYS A 287 31.32 6.13 -14.14
C LYS A 287 32.08 4.80 -13.99
N ASP A 288 31.79 4.03 -12.96
CA ASP A 288 32.63 2.90 -12.52
C ASP A 288 32.25 1.59 -13.21
N VAL A 289 30.97 1.36 -13.53
CA VAL A 289 30.52 0.15 -14.25
C VAL A 289 31.28 -0.10 -15.56
N PRO A 290 31.46 0.88 -16.48
CA PRO A 290 32.23 0.64 -17.70
C PRO A 290 33.70 0.30 -17.46
N ALA A 291 34.26 0.71 -16.32
CA ALA A 291 35.65 0.47 -15.96
C ALA A 291 35.84 -0.86 -15.21
N LYS A 292 34.87 -1.26 -14.38
CA LYS A 292 34.92 -2.44 -13.52
C LYS A 292 34.29 -3.68 -14.15
N MET A 293 33.28 -3.50 -14.99
CA MET A 293 32.53 -4.58 -15.64
C MET A 293 32.76 -4.48 -17.14
N SER A 294 33.72 -5.25 -17.64
CA SER A 294 34.03 -5.24 -19.07
C SER A 294 32.80 -5.63 -19.88
N TYR A 295 32.59 -4.91 -20.98
CA TYR A 295 31.46 -5.17 -21.85
C TYR A 295 31.68 -6.49 -22.59
N GLY A 296 30.73 -7.40 -22.46
CA GLY A 296 30.76 -8.72 -23.06
C GLY A 296 29.63 -9.60 -22.54
N CYS A 297 29.56 -10.81 -23.07
CA CYS A 297 28.71 -11.88 -22.56
C CYS A 297 29.54 -12.89 -21.78
N TYR A 298 28.98 -13.33 -20.66
CA TYR A 298 29.62 -14.19 -19.68
C TYR A 298 28.79 -15.44 -19.45
N SER A 299 29.45 -16.55 -19.16
CA SER A 299 28.79 -17.78 -18.75
C SER A 299 28.08 -17.59 -17.41
N GLY A 300 26.80 -17.96 -17.32
CA GLY A 300 26.07 -17.93 -16.06
C GLY A 300 26.60 -18.92 -15.01
N THR A 301 27.32 -19.96 -15.45
CA THR A 301 27.86 -21.01 -14.59
C THR A 301 29.30 -20.76 -14.18
N THR A 302 30.18 -20.41 -15.13
CA THR A 302 31.61 -20.24 -14.89
C THR A 302 32.02 -18.79 -14.64
N ALA A 303 31.14 -17.82 -14.91
CA ALA A 303 31.43 -16.38 -14.88
C ALA A 303 32.56 -15.95 -15.85
N GLU A 304 33.02 -16.84 -16.73
CA GLU A 304 34.03 -16.54 -17.74
C GLU A 304 33.42 -15.80 -18.94
N MET A 305 34.20 -14.91 -19.54
CA MET A 305 33.78 -14.16 -20.72
C MET A 305 33.74 -15.09 -21.93
N ILE A 306 32.56 -15.23 -22.54
CA ILE A 306 32.32 -16.03 -23.74
C ILE A 306 32.58 -15.20 -25.00
N SER A 307 32.21 -13.92 -24.99
CA SER A 307 32.36 -13.05 -26.16
C SER A 307 32.43 -11.58 -25.80
N THR A 308 33.33 -10.83 -26.46
CA THR A 308 33.46 -9.37 -26.39
C THR A 308 32.54 -8.63 -27.35
N ASN A 309 32.20 -9.27 -28.49
CA ASN A 309 31.44 -8.69 -29.61
C ASN A 309 30.08 -9.36 -29.85
N GLY A 310 29.70 -10.33 -29.02
CA GLY A 310 28.48 -11.14 -29.15
C GLY A 310 27.20 -10.42 -28.73
N TYR A 311 26.97 -9.20 -29.22
CA TYR A 311 25.68 -8.52 -29.07
C TYR A 311 24.84 -8.75 -30.32
N PRO A 312 24.03 -9.83 -30.41
CA PRO A 312 22.94 -9.79 -31.35
C PRO A 312 22.06 -8.60 -30.96
N SER A 313 21.68 -7.76 -31.91
CA SER A 313 20.85 -6.56 -31.71
C SER A 313 19.43 -6.85 -31.23
N ALA A 314 19.17 -8.06 -30.73
CA ALA A 314 17.86 -8.56 -30.37
C ALA A 314 17.60 -8.41 -28.87
N TRP A 315 16.44 -7.85 -28.50
CA TRP A 315 15.96 -7.80 -27.12
C TRP A 315 15.94 -9.16 -26.39
N SER A 316 16.04 -10.27 -27.14
CA SER A 316 16.11 -11.63 -26.60
C SER A 316 17.24 -11.85 -25.61
N TYR A 317 18.42 -11.23 -25.78
CA TYR A 317 19.53 -11.42 -24.83
C TYR A 317 19.26 -10.73 -23.48
N LEU A 318 18.52 -9.62 -23.46
CA LEU A 318 18.16 -8.92 -22.23
C LEU A 318 17.25 -9.77 -21.34
N VAL A 319 16.35 -10.52 -21.99
CA VAL A 319 15.38 -11.40 -21.33
C VAL A 319 15.87 -12.85 -21.19
N SER A 320 17.00 -13.21 -21.83
CA SER A 320 17.53 -14.58 -21.78
C SER A 320 17.81 -15.06 -20.35
N PRO A 321 18.42 -14.25 -19.46
CA PRO A 321 18.61 -14.65 -18.06
C PRO A 321 17.31 -14.91 -17.29
N PHE A 322 16.16 -14.38 -17.78
CA PHE A 322 14.83 -14.63 -17.21
C PHE A 322 14.17 -15.89 -17.78
N LYS A 323 14.82 -16.60 -18.69
CA LYS A 323 14.35 -17.90 -19.20
C LYS A 323 15.28 -19.01 -18.75
N ASP A 324 16.58 -18.76 -18.86
CA ASP A 324 17.63 -19.67 -18.46
C ASP A 324 18.66 -18.92 -17.62
N LEU A 325 18.65 -19.17 -16.30
CA LEU A 325 19.57 -18.56 -15.36
C LEU A 325 21.01 -19.06 -15.53
N ASN A 326 21.19 -20.26 -16.12
CA ASN A 326 22.52 -20.82 -16.41
C ASN A 326 23.05 -20.35 -17.77
N GLY A 327 22.21 -19.72 -18.58
CA GLY A 327 22.55 -19.16 -19.87
C GLY A 327 23.50 -17.96 -19.77
N PRO A 328 23.93 -17.42 -20.93
CA PRO A 328 24.86 -16.30 -20.96
C PRO A 328 24.21 -15.02 -20.41
N ILE A 329 24.95 -14.27 -19.59
CA ILE A 329 24.58 -12.95 -19.11
C ILE A 329 25.50 -11.92 -19.74
N CYS A 330 24.91 -10.89 -20.34
CA CYS A 330 25.68 -9.86 -21.04
C CYS A 330 25.64 -8.54 -20.29
N MET A 331 26.80 -7.89 -20.17
CA MET A 331 26.90 -6.50 -19.76
C MET A 331 27.24 -5.64 -20.97
N ASN A 332 26.41 -4.62 -21.21
CA ASN A 332 26.62 -3.67 -22.28
C ASN A 332 26.05 -2.30 -21.91
N ARG A 333 26.23 -1.35 -22.84
CA ARG A 333 25.72 0.02 -22.67
C ARG A 333 24.21 0.05 -22.44
N THR A 334 23.45 -0.82 -23.10
CA THR A 334 21.98 -0.91 -22.97
C THR A 334 21.55 -1.35 -21.59
N VAL A 335 22.10 -2.46 -21.07
CA VAL A 335 21.82 -2.97 -19.71
C VAL A 335 22.15 -1.91 -18.67
N LYS A 336 23.32 -1.27 -18.79
CA LYS A 336 23.73 -0.18 -17.90
C LYS A 336 22.71 0.96 -17.88
N TRP A 337 22.29 1.45 -19.05
CA TRP A 337 21.35 2.56 -19.11
C TRP A 337 19.94 2.18 -18.70
N ILE A 338 19.48 0.95 -18.96
CA ILE A 338 18.18 0.47 -18.45
C ILE A 338 18.20 0.49 -16.92
N PHE A 339 19.20 -0.15 -16.31
CA PHE A 339 19.33 -0.21 -14.85
C PHE A 339 19.44 1.18 -14.22
N LEU A 340 20.29 2.05 -14.79
CA LEU A 340 20.45 3.43 -14.34
C LEU A 340 19.15 4.25 -14.52
N SER A 341 18.44 4.09 -15.63
CA SER A 341 17.20 4.83 -15.88
C SER A 341 16.09 4.45 -14.91
N CYS A 342 15.96 3.16 -14.55
CA CYS A 342 15.03 2.71 -13.53
C CYS A 342 15.34 3.32 -12.15
N LEU A 343 16.61 3.37 -11.75
CA LEU A 343 17.03 4.03 -10.50
C LEU A 343 16.78 5.55 -10.54
N LEU A 344 17.07 6.21 -11.66
CA LEU A 344 16.77 7.64 -11.83
C LEU A 344 15.26 7.92 -11.82
N ALA A 345 14.42 7.03 -12.36
CA ALA A 345 12.97 7.15 -12.26
C ALA A 345 12.49 7.07 -10.78
N LEU A 346 13.08 6.17 -9.99
CA LEU A 346 12.84 6.11 -8.54
C LEU A 346 13.36 7.36 -7.82
N GLN A 347 14.44 7.96 -8.29
CA GLN A 347 14.93 9.24 -7.77
C GLN A 347 13.95 10.39 -8.05
N LEU A 348 13.32 10.42 -9.22
CA LEU A 348 12.29 11.42 -9.54
C LEU A 348 11.08 11.31 -8.60
N LEU A 349 10.62 10.08 -8.33
CA LEU A 349 9.57 9.85 -7.32
C LEU A 349 10.02 10.31 -5.92
N SER A 350 11.27 10.04 -5.55
CA SER A 350 11.85 10.48 -4.27
C SER A 350 11.88 12.01 -4.15
N LEU A 351 12.16 12.73 -5.24
CA LEU A 351 12.09 14.19 -5.26
C LEU A 351 10.65 14.70 -5.09
N ILE A 352 9.68 14.07 -5.75
CA ILE A 352 8.25 14.41 -5.58
C ILE A 352 7.85 14.27 -4.11
N TRP A 353 8.13 13.14 -3.47
CA TRP A 353 7.83 12.95 -2.05
C TRP A 353 8.60 13.91 -1.14
N PHE A 354 9.86 14.22 -1.46
CA PHE A 354 10.62 15.20 -0.69
C PHE A 354 9.99 16.60 -0.73
N THR A 355 9.43 17.02 -1.87
CA THR A 355 8.67 18.29 -1.91
C THR A 355 7.44 18.27 -1.02
N MET A 356 6.78 17.11 -0.88
CA MET A 356 5.66 16.95 0.06
C MET A 356 6.14 17.03 1.52
N VAL A 357 7.27 16.39 1.85
CA VAL A 357 7.88 16.44 3.19
C VAL A 357 8.28 17.88 3.56
N ILE A 358 8.92 18.62 2.66
CA ILE A 358 9.26 20.03 2.89
C ILE A 358 7.99 20.86 3.11
N ARG A 359 6.93 20.61 2.33
CA ARG A 359 5.65 21.32 2.50
C ARG A 359 5.07 21.10 3.91
N VAL A 360 5.15 19.88 4.45
CA VAL A 360 4.76 19.58 5.84
C VAL A 360 5.64 20.34 6.82
N ALA A 361 6.96 20.28 6.65
CA ALA A 361 7.91 20.95 7.55
C ALA A 361 7.67 22.47 7.61
N VAL A 362 7.41 23.11 6.46
CA VAL A 362 7.05 24.54 6.39
C VAL A 362 5.70 24.80 7.07
N GLY A 363 4.74 23.88 6.93
CA GLY A 363 3.47 23.93 7.67
C GLY A 363 3.69 23.94 9.18
N VAL A 364 4.45 22.96 9.70
CA VAL A 364 4.80 22.84 11.12
C VAL A 364 5.42 24.13 11.66
N ILE A 365 6.36 24.73 10.93
CA ILE A 365 7.04 25.96 11.36
C ILE A 365 6.07 27.16 11.38
N ARG A 366 5.09 27.21 10.47
CA ARG A 366 4.15 28.33 10.35
C ARG A 366 2.96 28.23 11.30
N THR A 367 2.41 27.03 11.50
CA THR A 367 1.15 26.82 12.25
C THR A 367 1.34 26.08 13.56
N GLY A 368 2.53 25.54 13.83
CA GLY A 368 2.81 24.74 15.02
C GLY A 368 2.22 23.33 15.01
N ASN A 369 1.61 22.88 13.90
CA ASN A 369 0.98 21.56 13.78
C ASN A 369 1.50 20.78 12.54
N ALA A 370 1.81 19.50 12.73
CA ALA A 370 2.31 18.60 11.69
C ALA A 370 1.16 17.88 10.99
N GLU A 371 0.45 18.56 10.09
CA GLU A 371 -0.53 17.91 9.22
C GLU A 371 0.15 17.17 8.07
N GLU A 372 -0.19 15.89 7.90
CA GLU A 372 0.38 15.06 6.82
C GLU A 372 -0.48 15.20 5.55
N PRO A 373 0.08 15.57 4.38
CA PRO A 373 -0.69 15.78 3.15
C PRO A 373 -1.30 14.49 2.59
N ARG A 374 -0.86 13.34 3.11
CA ARG A 374 -1.34 12.00 2.74
C ARG A 374 -2.54 11.55 3.59
N SER A 375 -2.93 12.26 4.65
CA SER A 375 -4.08 11.88 5.47
C SER A 375 -5.39 12.39 4.86
N ASP A 376 -6.18 11.48 4.25
CA ASP A 376 -7.61 11.71 4.09
C ASP A 376 -8.26 11.70 5.47
N ASP A 377 -8.66 12.88 5.92
CA ASP A 377 -9.61 13.15 7.00
C ASP A 377 -9.44 12.29 8.27
N GLU A 378 -8.50 12.73 9.12
CA GLU A 378 -8.32 12.21 10.48
C GLU A 378 -9.07 13.04 11.54
N GLY A 379 -10.04 13.88 11.13
CA GLY A 379 -10.87 14.70 12.02
C GLY A 379 -12.37 14.37 11.90
N GLU A 380 -12.98 13.99 13.03
CA GLU A 380 -14.40 14.17 13.39
C GLU A 380 -15.49 13.56 12.48
N GLU A 381 -15.78 12.28 12.70
CA GLU A 381 -17.20 11.85 12.76
C GLU A 381 -17.71 12.18 14.17
N GLU A 382 -18.08 13.45 14.41
CA GLU A 382 -19.03 13.76 15.49
C GLU A 382 -20.40 13.26 15.03
N GLU A 383 -20.83 12.11 15.55
CA GLU A 383 -22.25 11.76 15.53
C GLU A 383 -23.00 12.85 16.30
N GLY A 384 -23.71 13.71 15.56
CA GLY A 384 -24.48 14.82 16.11
C GLY A 384 -25.51 14.33 17.13
N HIS A 385 -25.23 14.57 18.40
CA HIS A 385 -26.23 14.52 19.45
C HIS A 385 -27.15 15.74 19.30
N PRO A 386 -28.48 15.59 19.10
CA PRO A 386 -29.37 16.73 19.14
C PRO A 386 -29.49 17.16 20.60
N ILE A 387 -28.95 18.33 20.95
CA ILE A 387 -29.27 18.99 22.21
C ILE A 387 -30.63 19.68 22.00
N GLU A 388 -31.65 19.06 22.57
CA GLU A 388 -32.96 19.63 22.83
C GLU A 388 -32.79 20.86 23.74
N LYS A 389 -33.06 22.06 23.21
CA LYS A 389 -33.20 23.28 24.01
C LYS A 389 -34.68 23.59 24.13
N ASP A 390 -35.28 23.04 25.17
CA ASP A 390 -36.50 23.58 25.76
C ASP A 390 -36.14 24.83 26.56
N SER A 391 -36.74 25.98 26.24
CA SER A 391 -37.15 27.01 27.21
C SER A 391 -37.89 28.17 26.55
N LEU A 392 -39.07 28.39 27.10
CA LEU A 392 -40.15 29.29 26.72
C LEU A 392 -39.90 30.75 27.16
N ASN A 393 -40.40 31.70 26.35
CA ASN A 393 -40.96 33.03 26.64
C ASN A 393 -40.26 34.03 27.59
N GLY A 394 -40.05 35.24 27.05
CA GLY A 394 -39.93 36.49 27.81
C GLY A 394 -39.92 37.72 26.88
N SER A 395 -40.99 38.49 26.89
CA SER A 395 -41.24 39.68 26.05
C SER A 395 -40.54 40.96 26.56
N THR A 396 -40.57 41.98 25.70
CA THR A 396 -40.58 43.44 25.96
C THR A 396 -39.26 44.16 26.31
N HIS A 397 -38.72 44.95 25.37
CA HIS A 397 -38.84 46.44 25.32
C HIS A 397 -37.99 47.06 24.19
N ALA A 398 -38.55 48.11 23.58
CA ALA A 398 -37.94 48.96 22.54
C ALA A 398 -37.24 50.21 23.13
N ILE A 399 -36.37 50.85 22.32
CA ILE A 399 -35.94 52.27 22.19
C ILE A 399 -34.62 52.22 21.37
N ASP A 400 -34.47 52.61 20.11
CA ASP A 400 -34.68 53.84 19.30
C ASP A 400 -33.36 54.58 18.94
N SER A 401 -33.32 55.01 17.66
CA SER A 401 -32.55 56.10 17.03
C SER A 401 -31.06 55.94 16.63
N SER A 402 -30.77 55.85 15.32
CA SER A 402 -30.64 57.03 14.43
C SER A 402 -29.92 56.77 13.09
N ASN A 403 -30.57 57.25 12.02
CA ASN A 403 -30.05 57.87 10.78
C ASN A 403 -29.08 57.13 9.82
N ALA A 404 -29.55 56.87 8.59
CA ALA A 404 -29.28 57.74 7.44
C ALA A 404 -29.97 57.22 6.15
N ASP A 405 -30.89 58.03 5.61
CA ASP A 405 -31.54 57.90 4.31
C ASP A 405 -30.58 58.19 3.15
N TRP A 406 -30.70 57.45 2.03
CA TRP A 406 -30.54 58.00 0.67
C TRP A 406 -31.50 57.32 -0.33
N ARG A 407 -31.99 58.14 -1.27
CA ARG A 407 -33.23 57.99 -2.05
C ARG A 407 -33.16 57.10 -3.31
N ARG A 408 -34.30 56.44 -3.56
CA ARG A 408 -35.03 56.12 -4.83
C ARG A 408 -34.35 56.29 -6.20
N THR A 409 -34.57 55.30 -7.07
CA THR A 409 -35.19 55.48 -8.41
C THR A 409 -35.92 54.21 -8.88
N ASN A 410 -37.14 54.40 -9.39
CA ASN A 410 -37.98 53.43 -10.09
C ASN A 410 -37.56 53.29 -11.57
N GLY A 411 -37.77 52.12 -12.15
CA GLY A 411 -37.76 51.90 -13.61
C GLY A 411 -38.36 50.55 -13.96
N ALA A 412 -39.60 50.55 -14.46
CA ALA A 412 -40.33 49.38 -14.93
C ALA A 412 -40.15 49.18 -16.44
N SER A 413 -40.11 47.94 -16.94
CA SER A 413 -40.89 47.50 -18.10
C SER A 413 -40.79 45.99 -18.33
N ALA A 414 -41.95 45.40 -18.59
CA ALA A 414 -42.24 44.01 -18.85
C ALA A 414 -41.78 43.53 -20.24
N VAL A 415 -41.76 42.21 -20.48
CA VAL A 415 -42.34 41.52 -21.67
C VAL A 415 -42.28 39.99 -21.43
N ARG A 416 -43.46 39.34 -21.53
CA ARG A 416 -43.72 37.90 -21.78
C ARG A 416 -44.65 37.87 -23.01
N PRO A 417 -44.68 36.87 -23.92
CA PRO A 417 -45.22 35.53 -23.60
C PRO A 417 -44.72 34.32 -24.48
N ARG A 418 -44.82 33.07 -23.98
CA ARG A 418 -45.65 31.88 -24.44
C ARG A 418 -45.45 31.44 -25.92
N ARG A 419 -45.38 30.16 -26.36
CA ARG A 419 -45.37 28.76 -25.85
C ARG A 419 -45.22 27.81 -27.07
N VAL A 420 -44.37 26.79 -26.92
CA VAL A 420 -44.41 25.37 -27.40
C VAL A 420 -44.88 25.01 -28.84
N ARG A 421 -44.00 24.29 -29.56
CA ARG A 421 -44.22 22.97 -30.23
C ARG A 421 -42.86 22.24 -30.29
N LEU A 422 -42.71 21.09 -29.62
CA LEU A 422 -42.79 19.71 -30.13
C LEU A 422 -41.64 19.33 -31.09
N GLY A 423 -40.80 18.38 -30.65
CA GLY A 423 -39.96 17.57 -31.55
C GLY A 423 -38.47 17.54 -31.19
N ASP A 424 -38.13 16.57 -30.34
CA ASP A 424 -36.83 15.87 -30.26
C ASP A 424 -35.72 16.40 -29.32
N GLN A 425 -35.10 15.44 -28.62
CA GLN A 425 -34.02 15.50 -27.61
C GLN A 425 -34.35 15.88 -26.15
N SER A 426 -34.50 14.86 -25.26
CA SER A 426 -33.92 14.87 -23.89
C SER A 426 -34.34 13.64 -23.04
N ASP A 427 -33.72 12.48 -23.27
CA ASP A 427 -33.78 11.29 -22.38
C ASP A 427 -32.56 11.16 -21.45
N ARG A 428 -31.75 12.20 -21.28
CA ARG A 428 -30.48 12.12 -20.50
C ARG A 428 -30.30 13.14 -19.39
N LYS A 429 -31.34 13.91 -19.06
CA LYS A 429 -31.34 14.86 -17.92
C LYS A 429 -32.63 14.80 -17.06
N ALA A 430 -33.36 13.69 -17.10
CA ALA A 430 -34.63 13.50 -16.40
C ALA A 430 -34.56 12.55 -15.19
N LEU A 431 -33.57 12.71 -14.29
CA LEU A 431 -33.63 12.12 -12.94
C LEU A 431 -33.36 13.13 -11.80
N LEU A 432 -33.41 14.43 -12.12
CA LEU A 432 -33.45 15.51 -11.12
C LEU A 432 -34.58 16.48 -11.48
N GLY A 433 -35.62 16.53 -10.65
CA GLY A 433 -36.52 17.68 -10.55
C GLY A 433 -37.90 17.55 -11.21
N ARG A 434 -38.85 16.90 -10.53
CA ARG A 434 -40.27 17.26 -10.66
C ARG A 434 -41.06 16.94 -9.38
N ILE A 435 -41.05 17.90 -8.46
CA ILE A 435 -42.27 18.25 -7.71
C ILE A 435 -42.95 19.37 -8.51
N GLY A 436 -44.27 19.29 -8.64
CA GLY A 436 -45.15 20.34 -9.15
C GLY A 436 -46.21 19.76 -10.10
N CYS A 437 -47.29 19.14 -9.63
CA CYS A 437 -48.51 19.70 -9.00
C CYS A 437 -49.66 19.70 -10.01
N ASP A 438 -50.84 19.17 -9.63
CA ASP A 438 -52.09 19.94 -9.54
C ASP A 438 -53.31 19.05 -9.23
N LYS A 439 -54.16 19.55 -8.33
CA LYS A 439 -55.55 19.10 -8.10
C LYS A 439 -56.39 19.35 -9.36
N PRO A 440 -57.44 18.55 -9.61
CA PRO A 440 -58.81 19.01 -9.32
C PRO A 440 -59.64 17.85 -8.72
N THR A 441 -60.66 18.01 -7.89
CA THR A 441 -61.76 18.98 -7.77
C THR A 441 -62.17 19.12 -6.32
#